data_AF-T0ZIB1-F1
#
_entry.id   AF-T0ZIB1-F1
#
_cell.length_a   1.000
_cell.length_b   1.000
_cell.length_c   1.000
_cell.angle_alpha   90.00
_cell.angle_beta   90.00
_cell.angle_gamma   90.00
#
_symmetry.space_group_name_H-M   'P 1'
#
loop_
_entity.id
_entity.type
_entity.pdbx_description
1 polymer ?
#
loop_
_entity_poly.entity_id
_entity_poly.type
_entity_poly.pdbx_seq_one_letter_code
_entity_poly.pdbx_strand_id
1 'polypeptide(L)'
;MKDVHAMPPLEAVRIGLHSVGLSGVRKPLHVDRADRTVVLSVEFELAVDLPSDRKGSDLSRNSELLAEIVDRTAQRPAASLEA
;
A
#
# COMPACT_ATOMS: atom_id res chain seq x y z
N MET A 1 -14.09 -15.25 20.23
CA MET A 1 -13.29 -13.99 20.23
C MET A 1 -13.97 -13.04 19.26
N LYS A 2 -14.30 -11.82 19.69
CA LYS A 2 -15.09 -10.86 18.88
C LYS A 2 -14.12 -10.13 17.93
N ASP A 3 -14.40 -10.15 16.63
CA ASP A 3 -13.62 -9.43 15.61
C ASP A 3 -13.74 -7.92 15.85
N VAL A 4 -12.65 -7.30 16.30
CA VAL A 4 -12.59 -5.88 16.67
C VAL A 4 -12.63 -4.95 15.44
N HIS A 5 -12.20 -5.42 14.28
CA HIS A 5 -12.14 -4.65 13.04
C HIS A 5 -13.51 -4.56 12.35
N ALA A 6 -14.34 -5.59 12.53
CA ALA A 6 -15.72 -5.63 12.04
C ALA A 6 -16.73 -4.87 12.94
N MET A 7 -16.30 -4.33 14.08
CA MET A 7 -17.20 -3.60 14.97
C MET A 7 -17.47 -2.18 14.46
N PRO A 8 -18.69 -1.65 14.63
CA PRO A 8 -18.98 -0.26 14.31
C PRO A 8 -18.28 0.70 15.31
N PRO A 9 -17.92 1.94 14.88
CA PRO A 9 -17.36 2.99 15.74
C PRO A 9 -18.19 3.22 17.01
N LEU A 10 -17.55 3.59 18.13
CA LEU A 10 -18.28 4.04 19.32
C LEU A 10 -18.98 5.38 18.95
N GLU A 11 -20.24 5.55 19.34
CA GLU A 11 -21.09 6.68 18.92
C GLU A 11 -20.48 8.08 19.14
N ALA A 12 -19.55 8.22 20.10
CA ALA A 12 -18.88 9.48 20.42
C ALA A 12 -17.73 9.86 19.46
N VAL A 13 -17.33 8.99 18.53
CA VAL A 13 -16.22 9.25 17.60
C VAL A 13 -16.62 8.82 16.18
N ARG A 14 -17.45 9.64 15.53
CA ARG A 14 -17.66 9.58 14.08
C ARG A 14 -16.65 10.48 13.38
N ILE A 15 -15.37 10.10 13.40
CA ILE A 15 -14.39 10.68 12.49
C ILE A 15 -14.59 9.96 11.16
N GLY A 16 -15.03 10.67 10.12
CA GLY A 16 -15.13 10.14 8.77
C GLY A 16 -13.72 9.87 8.24
N LEU A 17 -13.19 8.67 8.51
CA LEU A 17 -11.97 8.19 7.88
C LEU A 17 -12.32 7.89 6.42
N HIS A 18 -12.03 8.83 5.53
CA HIS A 18 -12.27 8.66 4.10
C HIS A 18 -11.36 7.57 3.50
N SER A 19 -10.12 7.47 3.97
CA SER A 19 -9.14 6.49 3.49
C SER A 19 -8.17 6.08 4.60
N VAL A 20 -7.74 4.81 4.61
CA VAL A 20 -6.71 4.27 5.51
C VAL A 20 -5.62 3.60 4.70
N GLY A 21 -4.35 3.84 5.05
CA GLY A 21 -3.23 3.49 4.20
C GLY A 21 -1.85 3.56 4.84
N LEU A 22 -0.84 3.27 4.04
CA LEU A 22 0.58 3.46 4.30
C LEU A 22 1.08 4.64 3.48
N SER A 23 1.90 5.50 4.08
CA SER A 23 2.56 6.63 3.42
C SER A 23 4.02 6.71 3.83
N GLY A 24 4.85 7.38 3.02
CA GLY A 24 6.27 7.59 3.30
C GLY A 24 7.13 6.32 3.27
N VAL A 25 6.64 5.22 2.68
CA VAL A 25 7.38 3.96 2.68
C VAL A 25 8.38 3.97 1.53
N ARG A 26 9.67 4.00 1.86
CA ARG A 26 10.76 3.95 0.87
C ARG A 26 11.21 2.53 0.58
N LYS A 27 11.15 2.12 -0.68
CA LYS A 27 11.59 0.78 -1.13
C LYS A 27 12.31 0.85 -2.48
N PRO A 28 13.25 -0.07 -2.73
CA PRO A 28 13.87 -0.19 -4.05
C PRO A 28 12.87 -0.75 -5.06
N LEU A 29 12.89 -0.21 -6.28
CA LEU A 29 12.13 -0.71 -7.43
C LEU A 29 13.09 -0.92 -8.59
N HIS A 30 13.04 -2.10 -9.21
CA HIS A 30 13.82 -2.40 -10.39
C HIS A 30 13.00 -2.01 -11.63
N VAL A 31 13.57 -1.18 -12.48
CA VAL A 31 12.94 -0.67 -13.70
C VAL A 31 13.79 -1.03 -14.90
N ASP A 32 13.17 -1.62 -15.91
CA ASP A 32 13.80 -1.91 -17.19
C ASP A 32 13.78 -0.68 -18.08
N ARG A 33 14.95 -0.26 -18.54
CA ARG A 33 15.13 0.74 -19.59
C ARG A 33 15.71 0.08 -20.83
N ALA A 34 15.55 0.73 -21.97
CA ALA A 34 15.90 0.18 -23.29
C ALA A 34 17.29 -0.49 -23.35
N ASP A 35 18.27 0.04 -22.62
CA ASP A 35 19.66 -0.43 -22.60
C ASP A 35 20.09 -1.10 -21.29
N ARG A 36 19.31 -1.01 -20.20
CA ARG A 36 19.70 -1.50 -18.87
C ARG A 36 18.56 -1.54 -17.87
N THR A 37 18.70 -2.38 -16.85
CA THR A 37 17.90 -2.30 -15.62
C THR A 37 18.52 -1.31 -14.64
N VAL A 38 17.69 -0.45 -14.03
CA VAL A 38 18.09 0.46 -12.94
C VAL A 38 17.35 0.13 -11.64
N VAL A 39 17.94 0.46 -10.50
CA VAL A 39 17.28 0.38 -9.19
C VAL A 39 17.00 1.80 -8.70
N LEU A 40 15.73 2.10 -8.48
CA LEU A 40 15.26 3.40 -7.98
C LEU A 40 14.84 3.27 -6.52
N SER A 41 15.17 4.27 -5.70
CA SER A 41 14.58 4.41 -4.36
C SER A 41 13.29 5.21 -4.51
N VAL A 42 12.15 4.54 -4.33
CA VAL A 42 10.82 5.11 -4.56
C VAL A 42 10.05 5.21 -3.26
N GLU A 43 9.24 6.25 -3.15
CA GLU A 43 8.33 6.45 -2.02
C GLU A 43 6.93 5.99 -2.41
N PHE A 44 6.36 5.09 -1.62
CA PHE A 44 5.05 4.50 -1.85
C PHE A 44 4.01 5.12 -0.92
N GLU A 45 2.86 5.43 -1.51
CA GLU A 45 1.63 5.77 -0.82
C GLU A 45 0.54 4.80 -1.27
N LEU A 46 -0.01 4.02 -0.34
CA LEU A 46 -1.07 3.05 -0.61
C LEU A 46 -2.22 3.32 0.35
N ALA A 47 -3.40 3.66 -0.18
CA ALA A 47 -4.59 3.90 0.62
C ALA A 47 -5.78 3.15 0.03
N VAL A 48 -6.69 2.74 0.91
CA VAL A 48 -8.00 2.19 0.53
C VAL A 48 -9.10 2.99 1.20
N ASP A 49 -10.24 3.11 0.51
CA ASP A 49 -11.42 3.76 1.08
C ASP A 49 -11.94 2.92 2.26
N LEU A 50 -12.22 3.59 3.39
CA LEU A 50 -12.80 2.92 4.56
C LEU A 50 -14.28 3.28 4.64
N PRO A 51 -15.20 2.32 4.41
CA PRO A 51 -16.62 2.59 4.57
C PRO A 51 -16.93 2.91 6.04
N SER A 52 -17.86 3.84 6.27
CA SER A 52 -18.13 4.47 7.59
C SER A 52 -18.66 3.51 8.67
N ASP A 53 -19.04 2.30 8.28
CA ASP A 53 -19.53 1.22 9.15
C ASP A 53 -18.41 0.36 9.74
N ARG A 54 -17.15 0.54 9.29
CA ARG A 54 -15.99 -0.22 9.76
C ARG A 54 -15.04 0.61 10.62
N LYS A 55 -14.56 0.00 11.71
CA LYS A 55 -13.53 0.59 12.59
C LYS A 55 -12.11 0.51 12.03
N GLY A 56 -11.82 -0.40 11.10
CA GLY A 56 -10.45 -0.59 10.59
C GLY A 56 -10.37 -1.25 9.22
N SER A 57 -9.25 -1.00 8.55
CA SER A 57 -8.75 -1.69 7.36
C SER A 57 -7.64 -2.69 7.77
N ASP A 58 -7.46 -3.78 7.03
CA ASP A 58 -6.33 -4.70 7.19
C ASP A 58 -5.03 -4.03 6.68
N LEU A 59 -4.40 -3.20 7.51
CA LEU A 59 -3.13 -2.53 7.18
C LEU A 59 -2.00 -3.52 6.86
N SER A 60 -2.06 -4.73 7.41
CA SER A 60 -1.12 -5.82 7.11
C SER A 60 -1.11 -6.19 5.62
N ARG A 61 -2.28 -6.18 4.96
CA ARG A 61 -2.38 -6.46 3.51
C ARG A 61 -1.68 -5.40 2.67
N ASN A 62 -1.75 -4.13 3.07
CA ASN A 62 -1.06 -3.05 2.35
C ASN A 62 0.46 -3.26 2.39
N SER A 63 1.01 -3.66 3.54
CA SER A 63 2.45 -3.93 3.67
C SER A 63 2.88 -5.21 2.95
N GLU A 64 2.04 -6.24 2.94
CA GLU A 64 2.29 -7.50 2.25
C GLU A 64 2.30 -7.31 0.73
N LEU A 65 1.30 -6.61 0.19
CA LEU A 65 1.22 -6.29 -1.23
C LEU A 65 2.40 -5.42 -1.69
N LEU A 66 2.84 -4.46 -0.86
CA LEU A 66 4.02 -3.67 -1.15
C LEU A 66 5.29 -4.55 -1.22
N ALA A 67 5.45 -5.50 -0.29
CA ALA A 67 6.55 -6.45 -0.33
C ALA A 67 6.51 -7.32 -1.60
N GLU A 68 5.34 -7.82 -1.98
CA GLU A 68 5.15 -8.60 -3.21
C GLU A 68 5.55 -7.79 -4.45
N ILE A 69 5.15 -6.52 -4.54
CA ILE A 69 5.52 -5.64 -5.66
C ILE A 69 7.05 -5.49 -5.75
N VAL A 70 7.69 -5.20 -4.62
CA VAL A 70 9.15 -5.05 -4.57
C VAL A 70 9.85 -6.34 -5.03
N ASP A 71 9.48 -7.49 -4.49
CA ASP A 71 10.05 -8.79 -4.84
C ASP A 71 9.81 -9.15 -6.30
N ARG A 72 8.60 -8.85 -6.83
CA ARG A 72 8.28 -9.06 -8.24
C ARG A 72 9.15 -8.23 -9.14
N THR A 73 9.41 -6.96 -8.81
CA THR A 73 10.30 -6.13 -9.63
C THR A 73 11.73 -6.62 -9.60
N ALA A 74 12.21 -7.13 -8.47
CA ALA A 74 13.54 -7.74 -8.38
C ALA A 74 13.70 -8.94 -9.33
N GLN A 75 12.63 -9.71 -9.57
CA GLN A 75 12.66 -10.85 -10.50
C GLN A 75 12.34 -10.45 -11.95
N ARG A 76 11.45 -9.48 -12.13
CA ARG A 76 10.95 -9.00 -13.42
C ARG A 76 10.85 -7.47 -13.35
N PRO A 77 11.90 -6.75 -13.75
CA PRO A 77 11.92 -5.30 -13.68
C PRO A 77 10.71 -4.68 -14.39
N ALA A 78 10.14 -3.63 -13.79
CA ALA A 78 8.97 -2.94 -14.33
C ALA A 78 9.37 -2.13 -15.58
N ALA A 79 8.50 -2.04 -16.59
CA ALA A 79 8.79 -1.24 -17.77
C ALA A 79 8.95 0.25 -17.41
N SER A 80 9.96 0.91 -17.98
CA SER A 80 10.13 2.36 -17.88
C SER A 80 8.94 3.10 -18.50
N LEU A 81 8.49 4.15 -17.81
CA LEU A 81 7.52 5.12 -18.34
C LEU A 81 8.20 6.24 -19.13
N GLU A 82 9.51 6.38 -18.97
CA GLU A 82 10.34 7.32 -19.73
C GLU A 82 10.92 6.55 -20.93
N ALA A 83 10.59 7.02 -22.14
CA ALA A 83 11.04 6.47 -23.41
C ALA A 83 12.46 6.95 -23.76
#